data_AF-A0A6P5A3R1-F1
#
_entry.id   AF-A0A6P5A3R1-F1
#
_cell.length_a   1.000
_cell.length_b   1.000
_cell.length_c   1.000
_cell.angle_alpha   90.00
_cell.angle_beta   90.00
_cell.angle_gamma   90.00
#
_symmetry.space_group_name_H-M   'P 1'
#
loop_
_entity.id
_entity.type
_entity.pdbx_description
1 polymer ?
#
loop_
_entity_poly.entity_id
_entity_poly.type
_entity_poly.pdbx_seq_one_letter_code
_entity_poly.pdbx_strand_id
1 'polypeptide(L)'
;MASGDNKEAIKDFITDNYDHLSERLQVEKLIPYFIQRRKLDLSDKQVIMSKVTTRGKAEALLDILIENGKCSPDEFVEILQKGDHKHVADQLRRTSTQNETTEGPHVFICHAGPDKGRFVRPLVDKLLEGLPAETIFYDEISLQPGDAIDDKIIATLSSPSLKLVVIVISRHVLNDRYWPKLELELSLLANKKFFPIWLDQNDDHFAAFGDKLRKYSPTLKGIVGTKVLADRARGEIQKIAEDIVTKLETA
;
A
#
# COMPACT_ATOMS: atom_id res chain seq x y z
N MET A 1 10.73 -15.02 28.27
CA MET A 1 10.97 -14.65 26.87
C MET A 1 9.97 -13.60 26.36
N ALA A 2 8.73 -13.54 26.87
CA ALA A 2 7.71 -12.56 26.41
C ALA A 2 7.89 -11.08 26.83
N SER A 3 8.79 -10.72 27.77
CA SER A 3 8.90 -9.33 28.24
C SER A 3 9.84 -8.44 27.42
N GLY A 4 10.67 -9.03 26.55
CA GLY A 4 11.56 -8.29 25.65
C GLY A 4 10.78 -7.70 24.47
N ASP A 5 9.98 -8.54 23.81
CA ASP A 5 9.18 -8.16 22.65
C ASP A 5 8.18 -7.04 22.97
N ASN A 6 7.54 -7.08 24.14
CA ASN A 6 6.58 -6.04 24.54
C ASN A 6 7.24 -4.67 24.76
N LYS A 7 8.50 -4.63 25.20
CA LYS A 7 9.22 -3.38 25.48
C LYS A 7 9.63 -2.68 24.18
N GLU A 8 10.11 -3.44 23.20
CA GLU A 8 10.43 -2.92 21.86
C GLU A 8 9.13 -2.45 21.16
N ALA A 9 8.09 -3.29 21.19
CA ALA A 9 6.81 -3.01 20.51
C ALA A 9 6.10 -1.76 21.04
N ILE A 10 6.05 -1.55 22.36
CA ILE A 10 5.43 -0.34 22.92
C ILE A 10 6.26 0.91 22.66
N LYS A 11 7.59 0.77 22.65
CA LYS A 11 8.50 1.87 22.38
C LYS A 11 8.32 2.39 20.96
N ASP A 12 8.32 1.50 19.98
CA ASP A 12 8.12 1.87 18.58
C ASP A 12 6.74 2.47 18.38
N PHE A 13 5.70 1.81 18.90
CA PHE A 13 4.32 2.29 18.85
C PHE A 13 4.15 3.71 19.41
N ILE A 14 4.76 4.01 20.55
CA ILE A 14 4.68 5.35 21.15
C ILE A 14 5.51 6.35 20.36
N THR A 15 6.72 5.98 19.93
CA THR A 15 7.65 6.88 19.22
C THR A 15 7.06 7.33 17.89
N ASP A 16 6.45 6.41 17.13
CA ASP A 16 5.81 6.69 15.83
C ASP A 16 4.64 7.67 15.94
N ASN A 17 4.05 7.79 17.13
CA ASN A 17 2.85 8.61 17.37
C ASN A 17 3.10 9.72 18.42
N TYR A 18 4.36 9.99 18.77
CA TYR A 18 4.73 10.77 19.96
C TYR A 18 4.16 12.19 19.95
N ASP A 19 4.35 12.93 18.86
CA ASP A 19 3.86 14.31 18.73
C ASP A 19 2.33 14.36 18.89
N HIS A 20 1.64 13.44 18.23
CA HIS A 20 0.19 13.35 18.28
C HIS A 20 -0.34 13.05 19.69
N LEU A 21 0.30 12.12 20.38
CA LEU A 21 -0.06 11.72 21.74
C LEU A 21 0.24 12.85 22.73
N SER A 22 1.40 13.48 22.63
CA SER A 22 1.79 14.58 23.52
C SER A 22 0.80 15.76 23.47
N GLU A 23 0.15 15.99 22.34
CA GLU A 23 -0.80 17.09 22.16
C GLU A 23 -2.24 16.76 22.59
N ARG A 24 -2.65 15.47 22.53
CA ARG A 24 -4.06 15.08 22.68
C ARG A 24 -4.41 14.34 23.95
N LEU A 25 -3.42 13.83 24.69
CA LEU A 25 -3.69 13.07 25.90
C LEU A 25 -4.09 13.96 27.07
N GLN A 26 -5.19 13.57 27.72
CA GLN A 26 -5.63 14.13 29.01
C GLN A 26 -5.26 13.14 30.10
N VAL A 27 -4.02 13.26 30.58
CA VAL A 27 -3.38 12.25 31.43
C VAL A 27 -4.14 11.99 32.73
N GLU A 28 -4.80 13.00 33.29
CA GLU A 28 -5.60 12.90 34.50
C GLU A 28 -6.73 11.87 34.37
N LYS A 29 -7.30 11.71 33.17
CA LYS A 29 -8.34 10.72 32.88
C LYS A 29 -7.80 9.31 32.69
N LEU A 30 -6.50 9.17 32.41
CA LEU A 30 -5.86 7.91 32.05
C LEU A 30 -5.14 7.25 33.24
N ILE A 31 -4.55 8.06 34.13
CA ILE A 31 -3.80 7.58 35.31
C ILE A 31 -4.55 6.51 36.13
N PRO A 32 -5.86 6.65 36.43
CA PRO A 32 -6.58 5.64 37.21
C PRO A 32 -6.52 4.25 36.56
N TYR A 33 -6.66 4.18 35.24
CA TYR A 33 -6.66 2.92 34.49
C TYR A 33 -5.26 2.32 34.39
N PHE A 34 -4.22 3.14 34.23
CA PHE A 34 -2.82 2.67 34.24
C PHE A 34 -2.42 2.10 35.61
N ILE A 35 -2.82 2.75 36.70
CA ILE A 35 -2.55 2.25 38.07
C ILE A 35 -3.34 0.98 38.35
N GLN A 36 -4.63 0.94 37.99
CA GLN A 36 -5.48 -0.25 38.17
C GLN A 36 -4.87 -1.48 37.48
N ARG A 37 -4.25 -1.29 36.32
CA ARG A 37 -3.58 -2.34 35.54
C ARG A 37 -2.12 -2.59 35.94
N ARG A 38 -1.64 -1.93 36.99
CA ARG A 38 -0.25 -2.02 37.50
C ARG A 38 0.81 -1.65 36.46
N LYS A 39 0.45 -0.77 35.52
CA LYS A 39 1.34 -0.25 34.47
C LYS A 39 2.09 1.00 34.92
N LEU A 40 1.50 1.74 35.86
CA LEU A 40 2.12 2.82 36.60
C LEU A 40 1.93 2.57 38.10
N ASP A 41 2.85 3.09 38.90
CA ASP A 41 2.71 3.17 40.35
C ASP A 41 2.44 4.60 40.85
N LEU A 42 2.38 4.77 42.17
CA LEU A 42 2.11 6.07 42.79
C LEU A 42 3.28 7.05 42.65
N SER A 43 4.51 6.55 42.50
CA SER A 43 5.69 7.37 42.27
C SER A 43 5.67 7.93 40.85
N ASP A 44 5.34 7.08 39.86
CA ASP A 44 5.17 7.49 38.46
C ASP A 44 4.10 8.58 38.35
N LYS A 45 2.97 8.41 39.04
CA LYS A 45 1.91 9.42 39.12
C LYS A 45 2.43 10.76 39.65
N GLN A 46 3.28 10.77 40.68
CA GLN A 46 3.83 12.02 41.22
C GLN A 46 4.73 12.72 40.21
N VAL A 47 5.60 11.98 39.52
CA VAL A 47 6.48 12.53 38.48
C VAL A 47 5.66 13.16 37.36
N ILE A 48 4.65 12.45 36.85
CA ILE A 48 3.75 12.95 35.80
C ILE A 48 3.02 14.21 36.26
N MET A 49 2.39 14.17 37.44
CA MET A 49 1.57 15.27 37.94
C MET A 49 2.38 16.50 38.38
N SER A 50 3.70 16.36 38.55
CA SER A 50 4.60 17.49 38.81
C SER A 50 4.76 18.43 37.62
N LYS A 51 4.44 17.97 36.39
CA LYS A 51 4.55 18.77 35.18
C LYS A 51 3.42 19.80 35.10
N VAL A 52 3.77 21.02 34.73
CA VAL A 52 2.85 22.17 34.75
C VAL A 52 1.88 22.14 33.57
N THR A 53 2.37 21.81 32.36
CA THR A 53 1.58 21.84 31.13
C THR A 53 0.94 20.49 30.84
N THR A 54 -0.24 20.48 30.20
CA THR A 54 -0.91 19.24 29.76
C THR A 54 0.00 18.41 28.85
N ARG A 55 0.69 19.07 27.90
CA ARG A 55 1.68 18.42 27.02
C ARG A 55 2.83 17.81 27.81
N GLY A 56 3.41 18.54 28.78
CA GLY A 56 4.50 18.02 29.60
C GLY A 56 4.10 16.84 30.47
N LYS A 57 2.84 16.77 30.94
CA LYS A 57 2.30 15.59 31.61
C LYS A 57 2.19 14.40 30.66
N ALA A 58 1.74 14.64 29.43
CA ALA A 58 1.61 13.60 28.41
C ALA A 58 2.97 13.04 28.01
N GLU A 59 3.95 13.91 27.71
CA GLU A 59 5.34 13.52 27.43
C GLU A 59 5.92 12.67 28.57
N ALA A 60 5.79 13.14 29.83
CA ALA A 60 6.26 12.38 30.99
C ALA A 60 5.59 11.00 31.15
N LEU A 61 4.30 10.87 30.83
CA LEU A 61 3.61 9.59 30.82
C LEU A 61 4.20 8.66 29.74
N LEU A 62 4.37 9.16 28.52
CA LEU A 62 4.87 8.38 27.39
C LEU A 62 6.29 7.89 27.65
N ASP A 63 7.17 8.75 28.15
CA ASP A 63 8.56 8.42 28.47
C ASP A 63 8.64 7.29 29.52
N ILE A 64 7.83 7.36 30.58
CA ILE A 64 7.78 6.32 31.61
C ILE A 64 7.32 4.98 31.02
N LEU A 65 6.33 4.99 30.12
CA LEU A 65 5.85 3.77 29.47
C LEU A 65 6.89 3.14 28.54
N ILE A 66 7.66 3.96 27.83
CA ILE A 66 8.80 3.52 27.00
C ILE A 66 9.89 2.90 27.88
N GLU A 67 10.27 3.57 28.97
CA GLU A 67 11.36 3.13 29.84
C GLU A 67 11.04 1.84 30.58
N ASN A 68 9.81 1.75 31.12
CA ASN A 68 9.41 0.66 31.99
C ASN A 68 9.00 -0.60 31.21
N GLY A 69 8.56 -0.48 29.95
CA GLY A 69 8.17 -1.59 29.08
C GLY A 69 7.05 -2.47 29.65
N LYS A 70 6.29 -1.98 30.64
CA LYS A 70 5.26 -2.76 31.35
C LYS A 70 3.93 -2.81 30.60
N CYS A 71 3.75 -1.94 29.61
CA CYS A 71 2.52 -1.80 28.82
C CYS A 71 2.73 -2.36 27.42
N SER A 72 1.79 -3.16 26.92
CA SER A 72 1.72 -3.51 25.50
C SER A 72 0.92 -2.46 24.70
N PRO A 73 1.08 -2.39 23.38
CA PRO A 73 0.27 -1.53 22.51
C PRO A 73 -1.24 -1.72 22.69
N ASP A 74 -1.71 -2.97 22.76
CA ASP A 74 -3.14 -3.28 22.92
C ASP A 74 -3.68 -2.79 24.27
N GLU A 75 -2.92 -2.99 25.34
CA GLU A 75 -3.30 -2.50 26.67
C GLU A 75 -3.35 -0.97 26.71
N PHE A 76 -2.41 -0.29 26.02
CA PHE A 76 -2.38 1.16 25.91
C PHE A 76 -3.63 1.68 25.19
N VAL A 77 -3.94 1.11 24.02
CA VAL A 77 -5.13 1.46 23.23
C VAL A 77 -6.42 1.22 24.02
N GLU A 78 -6.52 0.11 24.76
CA GLU A 78 -7.71 -0.17 25.58
C GLU A 78 -7.85 0.82 26.75
N ILE A 79 -6.73 1.27 27.34
CA ILE A 79 -6.75 2.31 28.37
C ILE A 79 -7.23 3.65 27.78
N LEU A 80 -6.79 4.01 26.57
CA LEU A 80 -7.27 5.21 25.87
C LEU A 80 -8.78 5.15 25.63
N GLN A 81 -9.32 4.00 25.24
CA GLN A 81 -10.76 3.82 25.04
C GLN A 81 -11.55 4.04 26.33
N LYS A 82 -11.03 3.59 27.48
CA LYS A 82 -11.66 3.78 28.80
C LYS A 82 -11.49 5.21 29.35
N GLY A 83 -10.49 5.94 28.90
CA GLY A 83 -10.18 7.31 29.32
C GLY A 83 -10.87 8.43 28.54
N ASP A 84 -11.90 8.13 27.75
CA ASP A 84 -12.56 9.03 26.78
C ASP A 84 -11.69 9.45 25.58
N HIS A 85 -10.58 8.75 25.32
CA HIS A 85 -9.71 8.99 24.16
C HIS A 85 -10.01 8.04 23.01
N LYS A 86 -11.29 7.65 22.82
CA LYS A 86 -11.69 6.73 21.73
C LYS A 86 -11.19 7.18 20.36
N HIS A 87 -11.28 8.48 20.06
CA HIS A 87 -10.80 9.03 18.79
C HIS A 87 -9.28 8.89 18.60
N VAL A 88 -8.49 9.04 19.67
CA VAL A 88 -7.04 8.80 19.64
C VAL A 88 -6.77 7.31 19.48
N ALA A 89 -7.46 6.45 20.23
CA ALA A 89 -7.35 5.00 20.13
C ALA A 89 -7.67 4.48 18.72
N ASP A 90 -8.73 4.98 18.10
CA ASP A 90 -9.14 4.62 16.73
C ASP A 90 -8.10 5.10 15.71
N GLN A 91 -7.48 6.27 15.93
CA GLN A 91 -6.41 6.78 15.08
C GLN A 91 -5.11 5.96 15.23
N LEU A 92 -4.76 5.56 16.46
CA LEU A 92 -3.59 4.72 16.73
C LEU A 92 -3.76 3.31 16.16
N ARG A 93 -4.96 2.74 16.24
CA ARG A 93 -5.24 1.44 15.60
C ARG A 93 -5.00 1.53 14.10
N ARG A 94 -5.34 2.65 13.46
CA ARG A 94 -5.07 2.89 12.04
C ARG A 94 -3.59 3.08 11.74
N THR A 95 -2.82 3.75 12.61
CA THR A 95 -1.38 3.96 12.38
C THR A 95 -0.53 2.74 12.70
N SER A 96 -0.92 1.89 13.65
CA SER A 96 -0.21 0.62 13.94
C SER A 96 -0.46 -0.47 12.92
N THR A 97 -1.61 -0.46 12.24
CA THR A 97 -1.81 -1.23 10.99
C THR A 97 -1.15 -0.59 9.77
N GLN A 98 -0.52 0.60 9.89
CA GLN A 98 0.14 1.28 8.77
C GLN A 98 1.66 1.12 8.73
N ASN A 99 2.29 0.53 9.76
CA ASN A 99 3.74 0.29 9.77
C ASN A 99 4.19 -1.12 9.33
N GLU A 100 3.26 -2.03 9.01
CA GLU A 100 3.55 -3.18 8.15
C GLU A 100 2.36 -3.42 7.21
N THR A 101 2.59 -3.31 5.90
CA THR A 101 1.63 -3.31 4.78
C THR A 101 0.78 -2.04 4.66
N THR A 102 1.09 -1.23 3.64
CA THR A 102 0.11 -0.31 3.07
C THR A 102 -1.04 -1.16 2.52
N GLU A 103 -2.14 -1.31 3.26
CA GLU A 103 -3.29 -2.10 2.81
C GLU A 103 -3.71 -1.70 1.38
N GLY A 104 -3.87 -2.72 0.52
CA GLY A 104 -4.31 -2.58 -0.87
C GLY A 104 -3.25 -2.93 -1.91
N PRO A 105 -3.61 -2.87 -3.20
CA PRO A 105 -2.76 -3.35 -4.29
C PRO A 105 -1.46 -2.56 -4.43
N HIS A 106 -0.35 -3.28 -4.60
CA HIS A 106 0.96 -2.72 -4.91
C HIS A 106 1.23 -2.69 -6.42
N VAL A 107 0.63 -3.61 -7.17
CA VAL A 107 0.71 -3.69 -8.63
C VAL A 107 -0.68 -3.54 -9.25
N PHE A 108 -0.77 -2.80 -10.34
CA PHE A 108 -2.00 -2.70 -11.15
C PHE A 108 -1.73 -3.20 -12.56
N ILE A 109 -2.58 -4.10 -13.07
CA ILE A 109 -2.43 -4.70 -14.41
C ILE A 109 -3.49 -4.12 -15.35
N CYS A 110 -3.04 -3.25 -16.25
CA CYS A 110 -3.87 -2.64 -17.29
C CYS A 110 -3.73 -3.41 -18.62
N HIS A 111 -4.84 -3.83 -19.20
CA HIS A 111 -4.85 -4.58 -20.46
C HIS A 111 -6.19 -4.46 -21.20
N ALA A 112 -6.26 -4.95 -22.45
CA ALA A 112 -7.52 -5.13 -23.17
C ALA A 112 -8.11 -6.52 -22.89
N GLY A 113 -9.45 -6.62 -22.85
CA GLY A 113 -10.16 -7.88 -22.60
C GLY A 113 -9.70 -9.07 -23.47
N PRO A 114 -9.51 -8.92 -24.80
CA PRO A 114 -9.05 -10.01 -25.66
C PRO A 114 -7.67 -10.59 -25.31
N ASP A 115 -6.81 -9.85 -24.60
CA ASP A 115 -5.46 -10.29 -24.25
C ASP A 115 -5.43 -11.23 -23.02
N LYS A 116 -6.56 -11.35 -22.30
CA LYS A 116 -6.69 -12.15 -21.08
C LYS A 116 -6.22 -13.58 -21.23
N GLY A 117 -6.82 -14.31 -22.17
CA GLY A 117 -6.60 -15.75 -22.30
C GLY A 117 -5.20 -16.14 -22.76
N ARG A 118 -4.60 -15.35 -23.67
CA ARG A 118 -3.31 -15.70 -24.29
C ARG A 118 -2.10 -15.19 -23.52
N PHE A 119 -2.23 -14.07 -22.80
CA PHE A 119 -1.09 -13.41 -22.18
C PHE A 119 -1.30 -13.03 -20.72
N VAL A 120 -2.39 -12.30 -20.42
CA VAL A 120 -2.53 -11.67 -19.11
C VAL A 120 -2.79 -12.69 -18.00
N ARG A 121 -3.72 -13.63 -18.16
CA ARG A 121 -3.97 -14.67 -17.14
C ARG A 121 -2.72 -15.49 -16.83
N PRO A 122 -2.01 -16.05 -17.83
CA PRO A 122 -0.74 -16.73 -17.55
C PRO A 122 0.30 -15.87 -16.82
N LEU A 123 0.35 -14.56 -17.10
CA LEU A 123 1.23 -13.64 -16.38
C LEU A 123 0.78 -13.43 -14.93
N VAL A 124 -0.52 -13.25 -14.68
CA VAL A 124 -1.07 -13.10 -13.32
C VAL A 124 -0.86 -14.37 -12.50
N ASP A 125 -1.14 -15.54 -13.08
CA ASP A 125 -0.92 -16.84 -12.42
C ASP A 125 0.54 -16.97 -11.96
N LYS A 126 1.48 -16.54 -12.80
CA LYS A 126 2.91 -16.55 -12.49
C LYS A 126 3.27 -15.56 -11.37
N LEU A 127 2.68 -14.37 -11.37
CA LEU A 127 2.90 -13.38 -10.31
C LEU A 127 2.34 -13.86 -8.96
N LEU A 128 1.19 -14.55 -8.96
CA LEU A 128 0.57 -15.12 -7.76
C LEU A 128 1.39 -16.23 -7.10
N GLU A 129 2.33 -16.86 -7.82
CA GLU A 129 3.27 -17.80 -7.20
C GLU A 129 4.28 -17.12 -6.26
N GLY A 130 4.56 -15.82 -6.49
CA GLY A 130 5.56 -15.05 -5.73
C GLY A 130 5.00 -13.86 -4.96
N LEU A 131 3.74 -13.49 -5.18
CA LEU A 131 3.08 -12.32 -4.57
C LEU A 131 1.72 -12.71 -3.97
N PRO A 132 1.34 -12.17 -2.80
CA PRO A 132 -0.01 -12.34 -2.27
C PRO A 132 -1.06 -11.71 -3.21
N ALA A 133 -2.23 -12.33 -3.32
CA ALA A 133 -3.26 -11.92 -4.28
C ALA A 133 -3.75 -10.49 -4.06
N GLU A 134 -3.86 -10.07 -2.80
CA GLU A 134 -4.25 -8.73 -2.38
C GLU A 134 -3.29 -7.62 -2.85
N THR A 135 -2.05 -7.96 -3.21
CA THR A 135 -1.07 -7.01 -3.75
C THR A 135 -1.26 -6.74 -5.24
N ILE A 136 -2.14 -7.50 -5.91
CA ILE A 136 -2.36 -7.41 -7.36
C ILE A 136 -3.77 -6.92 -7.64
N PHE A 137 -3.88 -5.79 -8.34
CA PHE A 137 -5.13 -5.39 -8.95
C PHE A 137 -5.25 -5.97 -10.36
N TYR A 138 -6.16 -6.93 -10.52
CA TYR A 138 -6.54 -7.53 -11.79
C TYR A 138 -8.06 -7.77 -11.79
N ASP A 139 -8.74 -7.38 -12.86
CA ASP A 139 -10.20 -7.24 -12.88
C ASP A 139 -10.95 -8.54 -12.51
N GLU A 140 -10.45 -9.73 -12.87
CA GLU A 140 -11.09 -11.01 -12.54
C GLU A 140 -10.98 -11.42 -11.07
N ILE A 141 -10.04 -10.84 -10.31
CA ILE A 141 -9.82 -11.17 -8.90
C ILE A 141 -10.18 -10.02 -7.95
N SER A 142 -10.10 -8.77 -8.43
CA SER A 142 -10.27 -7.57 -7.61
C SER A 142 -11.68 -6.95 -7.69
N LEU A 143 -12.47 -7.34 -8.69
CA LEU A 143 -13.83 -6.86 -8.90
C LEU A 143 -14.86 -7.95 -8.57
N GLN A 144 -15.98 -7.53 -7.99
CA GLN A 144 -17.13 -8.34 -7.65
C GLN A 144 -18.36 -7.87 -8.45
N PRO A 145 -19.33 -8.76 -8.73
CA PRO A 145 -20.59 -8.36 -9.33
C PRO A 145 -21.28 -7.26 -8.51
N GLY A 146 -21.59 -6.14 -9.15
CA GLY A 146 -22.23 -4.97 -8.51
C GLY A 146 -21.28 -3.82 -8.18
N ASP A 147 -19.97 -3.99 -8.38
CA ASP A 147 -19.01 -2.89 -8.23
C ASP A 147 -19.20 -1.81 -9.31
N ALA A 148 -19.04 -0.56 -8.90
CA ALA A 148 -18.75 0.52 -9.82
C ALA A 148 -17.29 0.38 -10.29
N ILE A 149 -17.09 -0.25 -11.45
CA ILE A 149 -15.78 -0.62 -11.99
C ILE A 149 -14.86 0.61 -12.10
N ASP A 150 -15.39 1.70 -12.65
CA ASP A 150 -14.63 2.94 -12.87
C ASP A 150 -14.16 3.53 -11.53
N ASP A 151 -15.02 3.58 -10.52
CA ASP A 151 -14.67 4.09 -9.18
C ASP A 151 -13.57 3.25 -8.52
N LYS A 152 -13.63 1.91 -8.65
CA LYS A 152 -12.59 1.01 -8.10
C LYS A 152 -11.25 1.19 -8.79
N ILE A 153 -11.26 1.38 -10.11
CA ILE A 153 -10.04 1.63 -10.89
C ILE A 153 -9.44 2.97 -10.43
N ILE A 154 -10.23 4.04 -10.37
CA ILE A 154 -9.77 5.38 -9.95
C ILE A 154 -9.23 5.36 -8.52
N ALA A 155 -9.92 4.69 -7.59
CA ALA A 155 -9.48 4.56 -6.19
C ALA A 155 -8.14 3.82 -6.07
N THR A 156 -7.96 2.72 -6.81
CA THR A 156 -6.71 1.95 -6.80
C THR A 156 -5.54 2.75 -7.36
N LEU A 157 -5.77 3.40 -8.50
CA LEU A 157 -4.77 4.22 -9.18
C LEU A 157 -4.32 5.44 -8.35
N SER A 158 -5.18 5.94 -7.46
CA SER A 158 -4.89 7.04 -6.54
C SER A 158 -4.26 6.59 -5.22
N SER A 159 -4.11 5.27 -4.99
CA SER A 159 -3.66 4.74 -3.72
C SER A 159 -2.17 5.01 -3.46
N PRO A 160 -1.80 5.39 -2.22
CA PRO A 160 -0.40 5.41 -1.79
C PRO A 160 0.27 4.03 -1.84
N SER A 161 -0.48 2.95 -1.62
CA SER A 161 0.01 1.56 -1.62
C SER A 161 0.46 1.08 -3.00
N LEU A 162 -0.12 1.63 -4.06
CA LEU A 162 0.20 1.26 -5.44
C LEU A 162 1.61 1.76 -5.78
N LYS A 163 2.51 0.86 -6.18
CA LYS A 163 3.92 1.19 -6.49
C LYS A 163 4.24 1.08 -7.98
N LEU A 164 3.61 0.13 -8.66
CA LEU A 164 3.93 -0.20 -10.05
C LEU A 164 2.67 -0.41 -10.88
N VAL A 165 2.65 0.16 -12.08
CA VAL A 165 1.60 -0.07 -13.07
C VAL A 165 2.19 -0.87 -14.23
N VAL A 166 1.67 -2.09 -14.43
CA VAL A 166 1.96 -2.94 -15.58
C VAL A 166 0.93 -2.63 -16.66
N ILE A 167 1.39 -2.18 -17.83
CA ILE A 167 0.50 -1.82 -18.93
C ILE A 167 0.79 -2.68 -20.16
N VAL A 168 -0.21 -3.45 -20.60
CA VAL A 168 -0.12 -4.31 -21.78
C VAL A 168 -0.77 -3.60 -22.96
N ILE A 169 0.07 -3.13 -23.89
CA ILE A 169 -0.38 -2.48 -25.13
C ILE A 169 -0.33 -3.51 -26.25
N SER A 170 -1.50 -3.89 -26.76
CA SER A 170 -1.64 -4.79 -27.89
C SER A 170 -2.32 -4.11 -29.09
N ARG A 171 -2.43 -4.82 -30.21
CA ARG A 171 -3.25 -4.36 -31.35
C ARG A 171 -4.72 -4.09 -30.96
N HIS A 172 -5.25 -4.72 -29.92
CA HIS A 172 -6.62 -4.50 -29.47
C HIS A 172 -6.74 -3.11 -28.86
N VAL A 173 -5.79 -2.74 -28.00
CA VAL A 173 -5.67 -1.37 -27.45
C VAL A 173 -5.49 -0.34 -28.57
N LEU A 174 -4.62 -0.63 -29.55
CA LEU A 174 -4.30 0.33 -30.62
C LEU A 174 -5.42 0.52 -31.67
N ASN A 175 -6.39 -0.40 -31.75
CA ASN A 175 -7.45 -0.36 -32.76
C ASN A 175 -8.85 -0.05 -32.19
N ASP A 176 -9.07 -0.22 -30.90
CA ASP A 176 -10.36 0.09 -30.27
C ASP A 176 -10.50 1.60 -30.00
N ARG A 177 -11.72 2.13 -30.12
CA ARG A 177 -12.06 3.53 -29.82
C ARG A 177 -12.69 3.71 -28.43
N TYR A 178 -13.19 2.64 -27.82
CA TYR A 178 -14.07 2.69 -26.64
C TYR A 178 -13.36 2.31 -25.32
N TRP A 179 -12.07 1.97 -25.35
CA TRP A 179 -11.28 1.61 -24.16
C TRP A 179 -10.05 2.53 -24.06
N PRO A 180 -9.89 3.30 -22.97
CA PRO A 180 -10.20 4.73 -23.04
C PRO A 180 -9.05 5.64 -23.49
N LYS A 181 -9.42 6.67 -24.25
CA LYS A 181 -8.81 8.01 -24.32
C LYS A 181 -9.64 9.04 -23.50
N LEU A 182 -10.13 8.57 -22.34
CA LEU A 182 -10.75 9.28 -21.19
C LEU A 182 -9.86 9.50 -19.94
N GLU A 183 -8.97 8.54 -19.79
CA GLU A 183 -7.89 8.41 -18.83
C GLU A 183 -6.74 7.53 -19.40
N LEU A 184 -6.15 7.89 -20.54
CA LEU A 184 -4.74 7.56 -20.86
C LEU A 184 -3.69 8.25 -19.94
N GLU A 185 -3.81 9.48 -19.44
CA GLU A 185 -4.92 10.23 -18.83
C GLU A 185 -5.31 9.54 -17.48
N LEU A 186 -5.13 10.11 -16.32
CA LEU A 186 -4.34 11.23 -15.90
C LEU A 186 -2.80 10.94 -16.00
N SER A 187 -2.38 10.52 -17.19
CA SER A 187 -1.11 10.84 -17.86
C SER A 187 0.17 10.28 -17.25
N LEU A 188 0.15 9.03 -16.78
CA LEU A 188 1.23 8.36 -16.05
C LEU A 188 1.13 8.47 -14.51
N LEU A 189 0.06 9.01 -13.90
CA LEU A 189 -0.10 9.04 -12.42
C LEU A 189 1.21 9.36 -11.67
N ALA A 190 1.71 10.57 -11.94
CA ALA A 190 2.56 11.41 -11.09
C ALA A 190 3.36 10.68 -9.98
N ASN A 191 4.58 10.25 -10.34
CA ASN A 191 5.61 9.60 -9.52
C ASN A 191 5.49 8.07 -9.30
N LYS A 192 4.50 7.37 -9.89
CA LYS A 192 4.45 5.89 -9.85
C LYS A 192 5.29 5.27 -10.96
N LYS A 193 5.86 4.07 -10.72
CA LYS A 193 6.68 3.37 -11.71
C LYS A 193 5.82 2.64 -12.72
N PHE A 194 6.37 2.47 -13.93
CA PHE A 194 5.73 1.75 -15.02
C PHE A 194 6.53 0.53 -15.46
N PHE A 195 5.79 -0.48 -15.88
CA PHE A 195 6.31 -1.63 -16.62
C PHE A 195 5.47 -1.83 -17.90
N PRO A 196 5.87 -1.17 -19.01
CA PRO A 196 5.15 -1.27 -20.26
C PRO A 196 5.52 -2.54 -21.03
N ILE A 197 4.50 -3.28 -21.47
CA ILE A 197 4.62 -4.48 -22.28
C ILE A 197 4.00 -4.19 -23.65
N TRP A 198 4.80 -4.41 -24.69
CA TRP A 198 4.43 -4.22 -26.08
C TRP A 198 4.12 -5.59 -26.62
N LEU A 199 2.83 -5.90 -26.78
CA LEU A 199 2.36 -7.23 -27.18
C LEU A 199 1.98 -7.20 -28.67
N ASP A 200 2.81 -7.82 -29.51
CA ASP A 200 2.57 -7.89 -30.95
C ASP A 200 2.44 -9.33 -31.44
N GLN A 201 1.69 -9.50 -32.51
CA GLN A 201 1.56 -10.76 -33.25
C GLN A 201 2.38 -10.73 -34.54
N ASN A 202 2.88 -9.56 -34.96
CA ASN A 202 3.71 -9.42 -36.15
C ASN A 202 5.18 -9.68 -35.83
N ASP A 203 5.84 -10.53 -36.61
CA ASP A 203 7.28 -10.78 -36.50
C ASP A 203 8.07 -9.86 -37.45
N ASP A 204 7.78 -8.55 -37.39
CA ASP A 204 8.46 -7.49 -38.16
C ASP A 204 9.40 -6.66 -37.27
N HIS A 205 9.85 -7.25 -36.16
CA HIS A 205 10.61 -6.57 -35.12
C HIS A 205 9.91 -5.33 -34.54
N PHE A 206 8.57 -5.35 -34.46
CA PHE A 206 7.73 -4.28 -33.93
C PHE A 206 7.73 -3.01 -34.78
N ALA A 207 8.06 -3.09 -36.08
CA ALA A 207 8.08 -1.93 -36.96
C ALA A 207 6.65 -1.36 -37.15
N ALA A 208 5.71 -2.19 -37.62
CA ALA A 208 4.32 -1.78 -37.81
C ALA A 208 3.63 -1.44 -36.48
N PHE A 209 3.96 -2.16 -35.40
CA PHE A 209 3.46 -1.83 -34.07
C PHE A 209 3.94 -0.45 -33.62
N GLY A 210 5.24 -0.16 -33.78
CA GLY A 210 5.83 1.14 -33.44
C GLY A 210 5.17 2.30 -34.19
N ASP A 211 4.84 2.11 -35.47
CA ASP A 211 4.10 3.11 -36.26
C ASP A 211 2.68 3.33 -35.75
N LYS A 212 1.96 2.26 -35.39
CA LYS A 212 0.63 2.36 -34.79
C LYS A 212 0.68 3.01 -33.41
N LEU A 213 1.64 2.63 -32.57
CA LEU A 213 1.84 3.23 -31.26
C LEU A 213 2.16 4.72 -31.37
N ARG A 214 3.02 5.12 -32.31
CA ARG A 214 3.32 6.54 -32.58
C ARG A 214 2.07 7.33 -32.95
N LYS A 215 1.21 6.77 -33.80
CA LYS A 215 -0.06 7.38 -34.21
C LYS A 215 -1.06 7.44 -33.04
N TYR A 216 -1.01 6.44 -32.17
CA TYR A 216 -1.86 6.35 -30.99
C TYR A 216 -1.47 7.38 -29.90
N SER A 217 -0.17 7.42 -29.54
CA SER A 217 0.43 8.34 -28.55
C SER A 217 1.94 8.55 -28.80
N PRO A 218 2.39 9.76 -29.18
CA PRO A 218 3.81 10.07 -29.33
C PRO A 218 4.64 9.89 -28.06
N THR A 219 4.06 10.12 -26.88
CA THR A 219 4.74 9.96 -25.58
C THR A 219 5.12 8.51 -25.31
N LEU A 220 4.23 7.56 -25.60
CA LEU A 220 4.49 6.13 -25.40
C LEU A 220 5.65 5.62 -26.26
N LYS A 221 5.87 6.21 -27.45
CA LYS A 221 7.00 5.84 -28.29
C LYS A 221 8.35 6.12 -27.62
N GLY A 222 8.43 7.14 -26.76
CA GLY A 222 9.66 7.50 -26.05
C GLY A 222 9.99 6.59 -24.87
N ILE A 223 9.07 5.70 -24.48
CA ILE A 223 9.25 4.81 -23.32
C ILE A 223 9.85 3.48 -23.80
N VAL A 224 10.84 2.99 -23.07
CA VAL A 224 11.36 1.62 -23.28
C VAL A 224 10.40 0.65 -22.61
N GLY A 225 9.87 -0.32 -23.37
CA GLY A 225 9.10 -1.41 -22.79
C GLY A 225 9.49 -2.78 -23.31
N THR A 226 9.01 -3.78 -22.58
CA THR A 226 9.29 -5.19 -22.84
C THR A 226 8.50 -5.63 -24.06
N LYS A 227 9.21 -5.92 -25.14
CA LYS A 227 8.63 -6.40 -26.40
C LYS A 227 8.36 -7.89 -26.29
N VAL A 228 7.11 -8.29 -26.49
CA VAL A 228 6.68 -9.68 -26.38
C VAL A 228 5.93 -10.07 -27.65
N LEU A 229 6.42 -11.11 -28.33
CA LEU A 229 5.67 -11.72 -29.42
C LEU A 229 4.63 -12.66 -28.82
N ALA A 230 3.36 -12.43 -29.12
CA ALA A 230 2.23 -13.16 -28.53
C ALA A 230 2.30 -14.69 -28.74
N ASP A 231 2.95 -15.13 -29.82
CA ASP A 231 3.15 -16.56 -30.12
C ASP A 231 4.29 -17.18 -29.30
N ARG A 232 5.24 -16.38 -28.81
CA ARG A 232 6.38 -16.80 -27.97
C ARG A 232 6.19 -16.49 -26.49
N ALA A 233 5.15 -15.72 -26.15
CA ALA A 233 4.86 -15.25 -24.81
C ALA A 233 4.97 -16.33 -23.73
N ARG A 234 4.51 -17.57 -24.01
CA ARG A 234 4.57 -18.67 -23.04
C ARG A 234 5.99 -18.93 -22.50
N GLY A 235 7.01 -18.82 -23.34
CA GLY A 235 8.41 -19.01 -22.94
C GLY A 235 9.02 -17.81 -22.20
N GLU A 236 8.36 -16.65 -22.26
CA GLU A 236 8.87 -15.39 -21.72
C GLU A 236 8.15 -14.97 -20.42
N ILE A 237 6.96 -15.52 -20.13
CA ILE A 237 6.15 -15.15 -18.95
C ILE A 237 6.93 -15.23 -17.64
N GLN A 238 7.69 -16.31 -17.41
CA GLN A 238 8.47 -16.49 -16.18
C GLN A 238 9.41 -15.30 -15.97
N LYS A 239 10.20 -14.98 -16.99
CA LYS A 239 11.15 -13.88 -16.96
C LYS A 239 10.45 -12.53 -16.79
N ILE A 240 9.34 -12.32 -17.51
CA ILE A 240 8.56 -11.07 -17.41
C ILE A 240 8.01 -10.88 -15.98
N ALA A 241 7.52 -11.95 -15.34
CA ALA A 241 7.04 -11.91 -13.97
C ALA A 241 8.18 -11.58 -12.99
N GLU A 242 9.35 -12.21 -13.14
CA GLU A 242 10.56 -11.91 -12.35
C GLU A 242 11.01 -10.45 -12.50
N ASP A 243 10.99 -9.93 -13.73
CA ASP A 243 11.33 -8.54 -14.03
C ASP A 243 10.33 -7.56 -13.38
N ILE A 244 9.03 -7.90 -13.37
CA ILE A 244 7.98 -7.11 -12.70
C ILE A 244 8.20 -7.11 -11.18
N VAL A 245 8.47 -8.26 -10.56
CA VAL A 245 8.72 -8.37 -9.12
C VAL A 245 9.96 -7.55 -8.74
N THR A 246 11.06 -7.70 -9.48
CA THR A 246 12.28 -6.91 -9.27
C THR A 246 12.01 -5.40 -9.41
N LYS A 247 11.20 -5.02 -10.41
CA LYS A 247 10.81 -3.62 -10.59
C LYS A 247 9.96 -3.10 -9.44
N LEU A 248 9.10 -3.94 -8.87
CA LEU A 248 8.22 -3.63 -7.75
C LEU A 248 8.99 -3.46 -6.44
N GLU A 249 9.99 -4.30 -6.18
CA GLU A 249 10.85 -4.21 -4.99
C GLU A 249 11.70 -2.93 -4.98
N THR A 250 12.12 -2.49 -6.17
CA THR A 250 12.88 -1.26 -6.32
C THR A 250 11.99 -0.03 -6.41
N ALA A 251 10.65 -0.17 -6.42
CA ALA A 251 9.68 0.89 -6.73
C ALA A 251 9.46 1.93 -5.62
#